data_AF-A0A354TB71-F1
#
_entry.id   AF-A0A354TB71-F1
#
_cell.length_a   1.000
_cell.length_b   1.000
_cell.length_c   1.000
_cell.angle_alpha   90.00
_cell.angle_beta   90.00
_cell.angle_gamma   90.00
#
_symmetry.space_group_name_H-M   'P 1'
#
loop_
_entity.id
_entity.type
_entity.pdbx_description
1 polymer ?
#
loop_
_entity_poly.entity_id
_entity_poly.type
_entity_poly.pdbx_seq_one_letter_code
_entity_poly.pdbx_strand_id
1 'polypeptide(L)'
;LPLPGMREAFEQGVKIIIDNQQDSGSWVYDGETGFYAGKKSREDLSVAGWQFQALKAAKNTSLKIDGLHSAITKMVQYLENKQTKDGGFGGPNRDAHYNQWSLTGVGILGLQTMAKGKTTPIRKGLKFLTDFLTAEPLDWNKNCNLYCWYYYTQAYFQQGGDDWKFYNQQFLPQILSAQQPDGSFKRGRPNWPAGDAADDIYRQCLCTLQLEVYYRYLKVADREEDSFFDK
;
A
#
# COMPACT_ATOMS: atom_id res chain seq x y z
N LEU A 1 19.34 -1.98 -23.42
CA LEU A 1 20.25 -2.70 -22.49
C LEU A 1 19.86 -2.33 -21.07
N PRO A 2 19.70 -3.28 -20.14
CA PRO A 2 19.49 -2.94 -18.73
C PRO A 2 20.69 -2.11 -18.22
N LEU A 3 20.42 -1.14 -17.35
CA LEU A 3 21.47 -0.31 -16.75
C LEU A 3 22.49 -1.20 -16.02
N PRO A 4 23.81 -1.01 -16.20
CA PRO A 4 24.83 -1.80 -15.51
C PRO A 4 24.62 -1.81 -13.99
N GLY A 5 24.70 -2.97 -13.36
CA GLY A 5 24.54 -3.12 -11.90
C GLY A 5 23.08 -3.13 -11.40
N MET A 6 22.10 -2.86 -12.26
CA MET A 6 20.68 -2.78 -11.84
C MET A 6 20.16 -4.12 -11.32
N ARG A 7 20.54 -5.22 -11.96
CA ARG A 7 20.08 -6.56 -11.56
C ARG A 7 20.67 -6.95 -10.20
N GLU A 8 21.96 -6.73 -10.03
CA GLU A 8 22.70 -7.04 -8.82
C GLU A 8 22.15 -6.23 -7.65
N ALA A 9 21.92 -4.93 -7.85
CA ALA A 9 21.29 -4.06 -6.85
C ALA A 9 19.87 -4.51 -6.51
N PHE A 10 19.08 -4.93 -7.50
CA PHE A 10 17.73 -5.46 -7.30
C PHE A 10 17.73 -6.75 -6.48
N GLU A 11 18.54 -7.74 -6.87
CA GLU A 11 18.65 -9.03 -6.18
C GLU A 11 19.14 -8.84 -4.73
N GLN A 12 20.13 -7.96 -4.50
CA GLN A 12 20.62 -7.61 -3.16
C GLN A 12 19.56 -6.91 -2.32
N GLY A 13 18.84 -5.93 -2.89
CA GLY A 13 17.77 -5.22 -2.19
C GLY A 13 16.65 -6.17 -1.75
N VAL A 14 16.20 -7.05 -2.65
CA VAL A 14 15.19 -8.06 -2.32
C VAL A 14 15.70 -9.04 -1.25
N LYS A 15 16.98 -9.43 -1.31
CA LYS A 15 17.57 -10.30 -0.29
C LYS A 15 17.55 -9.65 1.10
N ILE A 16 17.88 -8.35 1.21
CA ILE A 16 17.80 -7.61 2.47
C ILE A 16 16.37 -7.67 3.05
N ILE A 17 15.35 -7.51 2.21
CA ILE A 17 13.95 -7.57 2.63
C ILE A 17 13.60 -8.96 3.17
N ILE A 18 14.02 -10.02 2.47
CA ILE A 18 13.74 -11.40 2.86
C ILE A 18 14.45 -11.76 4.16
N ASP A 19 15.74 -11.43 4.28
CA ASP A 19 16.56 -11.77 5.45
C ASP A 19 16.08 -11.08 6.74
N ASN A 20 15.44 -9.92 6.62
CA ASN A 20 15.00 -9.09 7.75
C ASN A 20 13.49 -9.18 8.04
N GLN A 21 12.76 -10.08 7.39
CA GLN A 21 11.37 -10.36 7.73
C GLN A 21 11.28 -11.00 9.12
N GLN A 22 10.39 -10.46 9.96
CA GLN A 22 10.14 -10.95 11.31
C GLN A 22 9.33 -12.25 11.31
N ASP A 23 9.33 -12.97 12.44
CA ASP A 23 8.56 -14.22 12.59
C ASP A 23 7.05 -14.00 12.44
N SER A 24 6.57 -12.79 12.70
CA SER A 24 5.18 -12.38 12.45
C SER A 24 4.82 -12.32 10.96
N GLY A 25 5.81 -12.27 10.06
CA GLY A 25 5.64 -12.01 8.62
C GLY A 25 5.70 -10.53 8.23
N SER A 26 5.89 -9.64 9.21
CA SER A 26 6.03 -8.18 9.03
C SER A 26 7.49 -7.73 9.06
N TRP A 27 7.69 -6.41 9.04
CA TRP A 27 8.97 -5.71 9.14
C TRP A 27 8.81 -4.50 10.07
N VAL A 28 9.92 -3.89 10.46
CA VAL A 28 9.97 -2.72 11.34
C VAL A 28 11.01 -1.72 10.84
N TYR A 29 10.89 -0.47 11.28
CA TYR A 29 11.96 0.52 11.10
C TYR A 29 13.18 0.11 11.92
N ASP A 30 14.38 0.32 11.37
CA ASP A 30 15.61 0.28 12.14
C ASP A 30 15.72 1.58 12.94
N GLY A 31 15.97 1.47 14.24
CA GLY A 31 16.42 2.60 15.05
C GLY A 31 17.94 2.61 15.10
N GLU A 32 18.56 3.73 15.49
CA GLU A 32 20.04 3.94 15.61
C GLU A 32 20.83 2.87 16.40
N THR A 33 20.15 1.90 17.00
CA THR A 33 20.71 0.77 17.73
C THR A 33 20.82 -0.53 16.92
N GLY A 34 20.51 -0.54 15.62
CA GLY A 34 20.83 -1.66 14.71
C GLY A 34 20.10 -2.96 15.04
N PHE A 35 18.89 -2.88 15.57
CA PHE A 35 18.12 -4.07 15.98
C PHE A 35 17.28 -4.63 14.81
N TYR A 36 17.95 -5.05 13.75
CA TYR A 36 17.55 -6.30 13.08
C TYR A 36 17.84 -7.53 13.97
N ALA A 37 18.56 -7.35 15.09
CA ALA A 37 19.18 -8.39 15.92
C ALA A 37 18.22 -9.25 16.79
N GLY A 38 16.95 -9.38 16.43
CA GLY A 38 16.12 -10.43 17.00
C GLY A 38 14.82 -10.59 16.23
N LYS A 39 14.53 -11.81 15.77
CA LYS A 39 13.23 -12.23 15.20
C LYS A 39 12.10 -12.24 16.25
N LYS A 40 12.12 -11.29 17.18
CA LYS A 40 11.03 -11.09 18.15
C LYS A 40 9.85 -10.50 17.37
N SER A 41 8.62 -10.87 17.73
CA SER A 41 7.35 -10.54 17.04
C SER A 41 6.96 -9.06 16.97
N ARG A 42 7.92 -8.15 16.72
CA ARG A 42 7.63 -6.77 16.37
C ARG A 42 7.09 -6.73 14.95
N GLU A 43 6.24 -5.75 14.70
CA GLU A 43 5.47 -5.66 13.47
C GLU A 43 5.08 -4.21 13.21
N ASP A 44 5.07 -3.83 11.94
CA ASP A 44 4.57 -2.53 11.50
C ASP A 44 3.87 -2.71 10.15
N LEU A 45 2.56 -2.45 10.10
CA LEU A 45 1.76 -2.64 8.89
C LEU A 45 2.16 -1.65 7.78
N SER A 46 2.58 -0.43 8.14
CA SER A 46 3.09 0.55 7.17
C SER A 46 4.40 0.10 6.52
N VAL A 47 5.32 -0.48 7.31
CA VAL A 47 6.58 -1.03 6.77
C VAL A 47 6.29 -2.27 5.92
N ALA A 48 5.40 -3.17 6.37
CA ALA A 48 4.95 -4.30 5.56
C ALA A 48 4.36 -3.85 4.21
N GLY A 49 3.69 -2.70 4.18
CA GLY A 49 3.21 -2.04 2.97
C GLY A 49 4.29 -1.82 1.91
N TRP A 50 5.39 -1.20 2.32
CA TRP A 50 6.53 -0.96 1.42
C TRP A 50 7.20 -2.26 0.97
N GLN A 51 7.41 -3.19 1.90
CA GLN A 51 8.12 -4.42 1.60
C GLN A 51 7.34 -5.33 0.65
N PHE A 52 6.01 -5.41 0.74
CA PHE A 52 5.26 -6.22 -0.21
C PHE A 52 5.32 -5.66 -1.64
N GLN A 53 5.42 -4.34 -1.82
CA GLN A 53 5.53 -3.74 -3.15
C GLN A 53 6.86 -4.15 -3.82
N ALA A 54 7.95 -4.22 -3.04
CA ALA A 54 9.23 -4.74 -3.52
C ALA A 54 9.16 -6.25 -3.81
N LEU A 55 8.55 -7.04 -2.92
CA LEU A 55 8.34 -8.48 -3.16
C LEU A 55 7.42 -8.75 -4.36
N LYS A 56 6.45 -7.86 -4.64
CA LYS A 56 5.59 -7.90 -5.84
C LYS A 56 6.42 -7.70 -7.08
N ALA A 57 7.30 -6.69 -7.08
CA ALA A 57 8.22 -6.48 -8.19
C ALA A 57 9.09 -7.72 -8.40
N ALA A 58 9.68 -8.29 -7.34
CA ALA A 58 10.46 -9.54 -7.38
C ALA A 58 9.69 -10.71 -8.00
N LYS A 59 8.45 -10.93 -7.55
CA LYS A 59 7.58 -12.00 -8.05
C LYS A 59 7.23 -11.85 -9.54
N ASN A 60 7.16 -10.62 -10.04
CA ASN A 60 6.85 -10.32 -11.43
C ASN A 60 8.07 -10.35 -12.36
N THR A 61 9.25 -10.68 -11.85
CA THR A 61 10.43 -10.94 -12.68
C THR A 61 10.53 -12.42 -13.07
N SER A 62 11.35 -12.74 -14.06
CA SER A 62 11.75 -14.11 -14.37
C SER A 62 12.92 -14.62 -13.53
N LEU A 63 13.32 -13.88 -12.48
CA LEU A 63 14.47 -14.20 -11.64
C LEU A 63 14.12 -15.28 -10.61
N LYS A 64 15.07 -16.18 -10.35
CA LYS A 64 14.99 -17.13 -9.24
C LYS A 64 15.56 -16.47 -7.99
N ILE A 65 14.68 -16.13 -7.06
CA ILE A 65 15.05 -15.45 -5.81
C ILE A 65 14.74 -16.37 -4.64
N ASP A 66 15.78 -16.82 -3.95
CA ASP A 66 15.66 -17.71 -2.81
C ASP A 66 14.87 -17.07 -1.66
N GLY A 67 13.98 -17.85 -1.04
CA GLY A 67 13.14 -17.39 0.07
C GLY A 67 11.94 -16.51 -0.31
N LEU A 68 11.84 -16.04 -1.57
CA LEU A 68 10.77 -15.13 -2.01
C LEU A 68 9.36 -15.70 -1.74
N HIS A 69 9.12 -16.97 -2.11
CA HIS A 69 7.82 -17.60 -1.89
C HIS A 69 7.46 -17.69 -0.40
N SER A 70 8.42 -18.07 0.45
CA SER A 70 8.21 -18.16 1.90
C SER A 70 7.92 -16.79 2.50
N ALA A 71 8.65 -15.75 2.07
CA ALA A 71 8.45 -14.39 2.54
C ALA A 71 7.05 -13.85 2.19
N ILE A 72 6.59 -14.11 0.96
CA ILE A 72 5.23 -13.75 0.52
C ILE A 72 4.18 -14.48 1.34
N THR A 73 4.34 -15.79 1.57
CA THR A 73 3.38 -16.59 2.35
C THR A 73 3.24 -16.07 3.78
N LYS A 74 4.37 -15.77 4.45
CA LYS A 74 4.36 -15.18 5.80
C LYS A 74 3.70 -13.81 5.84
N MET A 75 3.98 -12.96 4.85
CA MET A 75 3.37 -11.63 4.75
C MET A 75 1.85 -11.73 4.53
N VAL A 76 1.38 -12.64 3.69
CA VAL A 76 -0.07 -12.87 3.51
C VAL A 76 -0.73 -13.30 4.83
N GLN A 77 -0.11 -14.23 5.55
CA GLN A 77 -0.61 -14.68 6.85
C GLN A 77 -0.63 -13.54 7.88
N TYR A 78 0.41 -12.69 7.89
CA TYR A 78 0.45 -11.48 8.71
C TYR A 78 -0.76 -10.56 8.44
N LEU A 79 -1.03 -10.25 7.17
CA LEU A 79 -2.14 -9.39 6.79
C LEU A 79 -3.49 -9.96 7.24
N GLU A 80 -3.70 -11.26 7.05
CA GLU A 80 -4.93 -11.92 7.53
C GLU A 80 -5.09 -11.82 9.04
N ASN A 81 -4.02 -12.04 9.80
CA ASN A 81 -4.02 -11.92 11.26
C ASN A 81 -4.23 -10.48 11.73
N LYS A 82 -3.94 -9.48 10.88
CA LYS A 82 -4.16 -8.06 11.14
C LYS A 82 -5.57 -7.58 10.82
N GLN A 83 -6.40 -8.40 10.19
CA GLN A 83 -7.79 -8.03 9.97
C GLN A 83 -8.55 -8.06 11.31
N THR A 84 -9.13 -6.91 11.68
CA THR A 84 -9.96 -6.77 12.88
C THR A 84 -11.32 -7.44 12.68
N LYS A 85 -12.08 -7.62 13.76
CA LYS A 85 -13.45 -8.16 13.69
C LYS A 85 -14.38 -7.32 12.82
N ASP A 86 -14.15 -6.01 12.76
CA ASP A 86 -14.92 -5.05 11.97
C ASP A 86 -14.53 -5.05 10.48
N GLY A 87 -13.44 -5.75 10.12
CA GLY A 87 -12.98 -5.91 8.73
C GLY A 87 -11.81 -5.01 8.33
N GLY A 88 -11.50 -3.98 9.13
CA GLY A 88 -10.32 -3.12 8.94
C GLY A 88 -9.01 -3.85 9.16
N PHE A 89 -7.88 -3.26 8.78
CA PHE A 89 -6.55 -3.81 9.10
C PHE A 89 -5.82 -2.92 10.10
N GLY A 90 -5.23 -3.54 11.13
CA GLY A 90 -4.52 -2.83 12.19
C GLY A 90 -4.49 -3.61 13.50
N GLY A 91 -4.35 -2.90 14.61
CA GLY A 91 -4.55 -3.40 15.97
C GLY A 91 -6.03 -3.33 16.42
N PRO A 92 -6.35 -3.95 17.57
CA PRO A 92 -7.72 -3.99 18.09
C PRO A 92 -8.19 -2.64 18.67
N ASN A 93 -7.27 -1.78 19.08
CA ASN A 93 -7.59 -0.44 19.56
C ASN A 93 -7.35 0.58 18.45
N ARG A 94 -8.43 1.01 17.81
CA ARG A 94 -8.44 1.99 16.71
C ARG A 94 -7.68 3.27 17.05
N ASP A 95 -7.91 3.80 18.25
CA ASP A 95 -7.46 5.14 18.63
C ASP A 95 -6.04 5.13 19.23
N ALA A 96 -5.41 3.95 19.31
CA ALA A 96 -4.12 3.80 19.96
C ALA A 96 -2.92 4.34 19.16
N HIS A 97 -3.00 4.38 17.82
CA HIS A 97 -1.84 4.68 16.99
C HIS A 97 -2.22 5.10 15.55
N TYR A 98 -1.27 5.66 14.79
CA TYR A 98 -1.46 5.95 13.35
C TYR A 98 -1.49 4.70 12.47
N ASN A 99 -0.89 3.61 12.96
CA ASN A 99 -0.74 2.32 12.27
C ASN A 99 -2.01 1.45 12.40
N GLN A 100 -3.18 2.06 12.29
CA GLN A 100 -4.48 1.43 12.59
C GLN A 100 -5.37 1.44 11.35
N TRP A 101 -6.66 1.72 11.51
CA TRP A 101 -7.68 1.58 10.47
C TRP A 101 -7.39 2.36 9.18
N SER A 102 -6.63 3.44 9.27
CA SER A 102 -6.17 4.22 8.11
C SER A 102 -5.23 3.43 7.17
N LEU A 103 -4.70 2.29 7.61
CA LEU A 103 -3.88 1.39 6.79
C LEU A 103 -4.65 0.20 6.23
N THR A 104 -5.98 0.22 6.31
CA THR A 104 -6.82 -0.81 5.69
C THR A 104 -6.51 -0.96 4.20
N GLY A 105 -6.21 0.14 3.48
CA GLY A 105 -5.77 0.09 2.08
C GLY A 105 -4.50 -0.74 1.86
N VAL A 106 -3.55 -0.71 2.80
CA VAL A 106 -2.32 -1.51 2.75
C VAL A 106 -2.65 -3.00 2.79
N GLY A 107 -3.51 -3.39 3.74
CA GLY A 107 -3.96 -4.78 3.88
C GLY A 107 -4.75 -5.28 2.68
N ILE A 108 -5.69 -4.48 2.18
CA ILE A 108 -6.48 -4.81 0.97
C ILE A 108 -5.54 -5.00 -0.23
N LEU A 109 -4.68 -4.03 -0.52
CA LEU A 109 -3.81 -4.07 -1.69
C LEU A 109 -2.79 -5.22 -1.63
N GLY A 110 -2.23 -5.47 -0.44
CA GLY A 110 -1.30 -6.59 -0.22
C GLY A 110 -1.98 -7.92 -0.52
N LEU A 111 -3.20 -8.13 -0.04
CA LEU A 111 -3.97 -9.34 -0.30
C LEU A 111 -4.41 -9.46 -1.77
N GLN A 112 -4.95 -8.39 -2.37
CA GLN A 112 -5.30 -8.36 -3.80
C GLN A 112 -4.13 -8.75 -4.70
N THR A 113 -2.92 -8.33 -4.32
CA THR A 113 -1.71 -8.57 -5.12
C THR A 113 -1.11 -9.97 -4.89
N MET A 114 -1.11 -10.43 -3.64
CA MET A 114 -0.26 -11.56 -3.24
C MET A 114 -1.02 -12.79 -2.76
N ALA A 115 -2.26 -12.65 -2.33
CA ALA A 115 -3.05 -13.73 -1.74
C ALA A 115 -3.97 -14.41 -2.78
N LYS A 116 -3.37 -15.22 -3.67
CA LYS A 116 -4.10 -15.95 -4.71
C LYS A 116 -5.37 -16.61 -4.16
N GLY A 117 -6.53 -16.30 -4.74
CA GLY A 117 -7.83 -16.91 -4.42
C GLY A 117 -8.49 -16.43 -3.12
N LYS A 118 -7.91 -15.49 -2.37
CA LYS A 118 -8.48 -15.02 -1.09
C LYS A 118 -9.36 -13.78 -1.28
N THR A 119 -10.67 -13.97 -1.46
CA THR A 119 -11.61 -12.86 -1.72
C THR A 119 -12.35 -12.35 -0.47
N THR A 120 -12.55 -13.19 0.54
CA THR A 120 -13.32 -12.81 1.74
C THR A 120 -12.66 -11.71 2.57
N PRO A 121 -11.37 -11.80 2.96
CA PRO A 121 -10.72 -10.72 3.70
C PRO A 121 -10.67 -9.40 2.92
N ILE A 122 -10.45 -9.47 1.60
CA ILE A 122 -10.46 -8.30 0.70
C ILE A 122 -11.82 -7.59 0.75
N ARG A 123 -12.92 -8.34 0.58
CA ARG A 123 -14.29 -7.81 0.62
C ARG A 123 -14.65 -7.20 1.98
N LYS A 124 -14.23 -7.84 3.09
CA LYS A 124 -14.41 -7.28 4.44
C LYS A 124 -13.66 -5.96 4.61
N GLY A 125 -12.42 -5.90 4.12
CA GLY A 125 -11.60 -4.69 4.14
C GLY A 125 -12.20 -3.55 3.32
N LEU A 126 -12.64 -3.84 2.09
CA LEU A 126 -13.31 -2.86 1.23
C LEU A 126 -14.59 -2.33 1.88
N LYS A 127 -15.46 -3.22 2.39
CA LYS A 127 -16.67 -2.78 3.11
C LYS A 127 -16.33 -1.85 4.26
N PHE A 128 -15.39 -2.26 5.12
CA PHE A 128 -14.97 -1.46 6.25
C PHE A 128 -14.45 -0.09 5.81
N LEU A 129 -13.59 -0.05 4.78
CA LEU A 129 -13.00 1.20 4.29
C LEU A 129 -14.05 2.10 3.63
N THR A 130 -15.03 1.54 2.93
CA THR A 130 -16.17 2.29 2.36
C THR A 130 -17.02 2.91 3.47
N ASP A 131 -17.34 2.15 4.52
CA ASP A 131 -18.10 2.65 5.67
C ASP A 131 -17.31 3.77 6.38
N PHE A 132 -16.00 3.59 6.56
CA PHE A 132 -15.11 4.59 7.15
C PHE A 132 -15.09 5.90 6.33
N LEU A 133 -14.92 5.81 5.00
CA LEU A 133 -14.91 6.98 4.11
C LEU A 133 -16.29 7.62 3.92
N THR A 134 -17.37 6.89 4.21
CA THR A 134 -18.72 7.45 4.25
C THR A 134 -18.93 8.29 5.50
N ALA A 135 -18.45 7.80 6.66
CA ALA A 135 -18.52 8.54 7.91
C ALA A 135 -17.53 9.73 7.95
N GLU A 136 -16.35 9.56 7.35
CA GLU A 136 -15.28 10.55 7.31
C GLU A 136 -14.76 10.71 5.88
N PRO A 137 -15.47 11.48 5.02
CA PRO A 137 -15.03 11.72 3.65
C PRO A 137 -13.65 12.36 3.55
N LEU A 138 -12.99 12.14 2.42
CA LEU A 138 -11.69 12.73 2.15
C LEU A 138 -11.78 14.26 2.00
N ASP A 139 -10.99 14.97 2.79
CA ASP A 139 -10.91 16.43 2.79
C ASP A 139 -9.46 16.87 2.99
N TRP A 140 -8.90 17.47 1.93
CA TRP A 140 -7.54 17.98 1.88
C TRP A 140 -7.22 18.95 3.04
N ASN A 141 -8.22 19.69 3.52
CA ASN A 141 -8.06 20.72 4.54
C ASN A 141 -8.50 20.25 5.94
N LYS A 142 -8.84 18.97 6.11
CA LYS A 142 -9.27 18.42 7.41
C LYS A 142 -8.55 17.15 7.83
N ASN A 143 -8.38 16.20 6.91
CA ASN A 143 -7.89 14.85 7.20
C ASN A 143 -6.97 14.31 6.10
N CYS A 144 -6.17 15.18 5.49
CA CYS A 144 -5.25 14.84 4.42
C CYS A 144 -4.18 13.87 4.91
N ASN A 145 -4.34 12.60 4.54
CA ASN A 145 -3.40 11.54 4.86
C ASN A 145 -2.95 10.85 3.56
N LEU A 146 -2.04 11.51 2.83
CA LEU A 146 -1.67 11.13 1.47
C LEU A 146 -1.04 9.74 1.38
N TYR A 147 -0.34 9.31 2.43
CA TYR A 147 0.21 7.96 2.49
C TYR A 147 -0.92 6.92 2.48
N CYS A 148 -1.92 7.09 3.34
CA CYS A 148 -3.09 6.21 3.38
C CYS A 148 -3.89 6.30 2.07
N TRP A 149 -4.12 7.52 1.55
CA TRP A 149 -4.86 7.74 0.30
C TRP A 149 -4.17 7.08 -0.89
N TYR A 150 -2.84 7.06 -0.93
CA TYR A 150 -2.09 6.32 -1.95
C TYR A 150 -2.41 4.82 -1.95
N TYR A 151 -2.50 4.19 -0.78
CA TYR A 151 -2.91 2.78 -0.71
C TYR A 151 -4.39 2.57 -0.96
N TYR A 152 -5.27 3.48 -0.54
CA TYR A 152 -6.70 3.42 -0.86
C TYR A 152 -6.91 3.51 -2.37
N THR A 153 -6.25 4.46 -3.04
CA THR A 153 -6.32 4.68 -4.48
C THR A 153 -5.99 3.40 -5.22
N GLN A 154 -4.85 2.76 -4.90
CA GLN A 154 -4.48 1.49 -5.51
C GLN A 154 -5.47 0.37 -5.18
N ALA A 155 -5.90 0.21 -3.92
CA ALA A 155 -6.81 -0.85 -3.52
C ALA A 155 -8.17 -0.78 -4.24
N TYR A 156 -8.77 0.42 -4.27
CA TYR A 156 -10.02 0.67 -4.98
C TYR A 156 -9.85 0.58 -6.50
N PHE A 157 -8.74 1.09 -7.05
CA PHE A 157 -8.46 0.95 -8.48
C PHE A 157 -8.28 -0.52 -8.88
N GLN A 158 -7.58 -1.32 -8.06
CA GLN A 158 -7.40 -2.76 -8.31
C GLN A 158 -8.73 -3.51 -8.28
N GLN A 159 -9.66 -3.08 -7.41
CA GLN A 159 -11.00 -3.64 -7.27
C GLN A 159 -11.91 -3.25 -8.44
N GLY A 160 -11.83 -2.01 -8.91
CA GLY A 160 -12.61 -1.51 -10.04
C GLY A 160 -14.10 -1.33 -9.73
N GLY A 161 -14.92 -1.30 -10.78
CA GLY A 161 -16.38 -1.25 -10.66
C GLY A 161 -16.90 -0.04 -9.86
N ASP A 162 -17.97 -0.26 -9.10
CA ASP A 162 -18.60 0.79 -8.30
C ASP A 162 -17.75 1.18 -7.06
N ASP A 163 -16.92 0.26 -6.56
CA ASP A 163 -15.96 0.54 -5.49
C ASP A 163 -14.96 1.63 -5.96
N TRP A 164 -14.40 1.50 -7.17
CA TRP A 164 -13.54 2.53 -7.74
C TRP A 164 -14.27 3.84 -7.99
N LYS A 165 -15.49 3.81 -8.54
CA LYS A 165 -16.28 5.03 -8.78
C LYS A 165 -16.52 5.80 -7.48
N PHE A 166 -16.91 5.10 -6.41
CA PHE A 166 -17.12 5.68 -5.09
C PHE A 166 -15.87 6.40 -4.58
N TYR A 167 -14.73 5.72 -4.59
CA TYR A 167 -13.48 6.30 -4.10
C TYR A 167 -12.98 7.46 -4.99
N ASN A 168 -13.06 7.28 -6.31
CA ASN A 168 -12.59 8.26 -7.28
C ASN A 168 -13.30 9.61 -7.18
N GLN A 169 -14.62 9.57 -6.96
CA GLN A 169 -15.42 10.78 -6.76
C GLN A 169 -15.01 11.59 -5.52
N GLN A 170 -14.35 10.95 -4.55
CA GLN A 170 -13.85 11.63 -3.36
C GLN A 170 -12.42 12.12 -3.53
N PHE A 171 -11.47 11.27 -3.95
CA PHE A 171 -10.05 11.64 -3.92
C PHE A 171 -9.66 12.62 -5.04
N LEU A 172 -10.19 12.43 -6.26
CA LEU A 172 -9.71 13.16 -7.44
C LEU A 172 -9.96 14.67 -7.32
N PRO A 173 -11.15 15.15 -6.89
CA PRO A 173 -11.37 16.58 -6.67
C PRO A 173 -10.42 17.18 -5.60
N GLN A 174 -10.09 16.42 -4.56
CA GLN A 174 -9.18 16.87 -3.50
C GLN A 174 -7.77 17.09 -4.04
N ILE A 175 -7.22 16.13 -4.79
CA ILE A 175 -5.88 16.25 -5.37
C ILE A 175 -5.82 17.36 -6.43
N LEU A 176 -6.79 17.42 -7.35
CA LEU A 176 -6.78 18.42 -8.42
C LEU A 176 -6.94 19.85 -7.88
N SER A 177 -7.78 20.06 -6.87
CA SER A 177 -7.93 21.39 -6.24
C SER A 177 -6.73 21.81 -5.37
N ALA A 178 -5.83 20.87 -5.09
CA ALA A 178 -4.59 21.13 -4.37
C ALA A 178 -3.40 21.42 -5.28
N GLN A 179 -3.50 21.12 -6.58
CA GLN A 179 -2.45 21.42 -7.53
C GLN A 179 -2.36 22.93 -7.80
N GLN A 180 -1.13 23.43 -7.81
CA GLN A 180 -0.79 24.82 -8.04
C GLN A 180 -0.43 25.07 -9.50
N PRO A 181 -0.40 26.34 -9.96
CA PRO A 181 -0.07 26.67 -11.36
C PRO A 181 1.30 26.18 -11.84
N ASP A 182 2.26 26.00 -10.93
CA ASP A 182 3.59 25.48 -11.22
C ASP A 182 3.65 23.94 -11.24
N GLY A 183 2.51 23.26 -11.02
CA GLY A 183 2.39 21.81 -10.99
C GLY A 183 2.67 21.18 -9.62
N SER A 184 3.14 21.95 -8.64
CA SER A 184 3.31 21.48 -7.26
C SER A 184 1.96 21.30 -6.56
N PHE A 185 1.91 20.57 -5.44
CA PHE A 185 0.70 20.47 -4.61
C PHE A 185 0.86 21.32 -3.34
N LYS A 186 -0.21 21.98 -2.88
CA LYS A 186 -0.19 22.80 -1.64
C LYS A 186 -0.16 21.94 -0.37
N ARG A 187 0.12 22.51 0.82
CA ARG A 187 0.08 21.72 2.08
C ARG A 187 -1.35 21.30 2.40
N GLY A 188 -1.53 20.03 2.74
CA GLY A 188 -2.78 19.53 3.30
C GLY A 188 -2.81 19.70 4.81
N ARG A 189 -3.98 19.50 5.42
CA ARG A 189 -4.10 19.44 6.88
C ARG A 189 -4.17 17.98 7.32
N PRO A 190 -3.12 17.44 7.96
CA PRO A 190 -3.15 16.07 8.44
C PRO A 190 -4.13 15.89 9.60
N ASN A 191 -4.69 14.68 9.71
CA ASN A 191 -5.31 14.19 10.94
C ASN A 191 -4.30 13.51 11.89
N TRP A 192 -3.05 13.33 11.45
CA TRP A 192 -1.95 12.80 12.27
C TRP A 192 -0.60 13.41 11.87
N PRO A 193 0.35 13.72 12.80
CA PRO A 193 1.61 14.41 12.50
C PRO A 193 2.53 13.82 11.40
N ALA A 194 2.25 12.62 10.90
CA ALA A 194 3.00 11.96 9.81
C ALA A 194 2.16 11.68 8.54
N GLY A 195 0.90 12.12 8.49
CA GLY A 195 -0.04 11.76 7.41
C GLY A 195 0.00 12.66 6.19
N ASP A 196 0.34 13.94 6.33
CA ASP A 196 0.20 14.96 5.27
C ASP A 196 1.33 14.97 4.24
N ALA A 197 2.35 14.14 4.44
CA ALA A 197 3.60 14.27 3.70
C ALA A 197 4.11 15.72 3.77
N ALA A 198 4.40 16.20 4.99
CA ALA A 198 4.87 17.56 5.24
C ALA A 198 6.09 17.99 4.39
N ASP A 199 6.89 17.03 3.93
CA ASP A 199 7.93 17.25 2.93
C ASP A 199 7.34 17.45 1.53
N ASP A 200 7.73 18.54 0.88
CA ASP A 200 7.13 18.96 -0.38
C ASP A 200 7.38 17.96 -1.53
N ILE A 201 8.55 17.29 -1.53
CA ILE A 201 8.90 16.27 -2.53
C ILE A 201 8.08 15.01 -2.28
N TYR A 202 8.00 14.55 -1.03
CA TYR A 202 7.23 13.36 -0.70
C TYR A 202 5.74 13.53 -1.04
N ARG A 203 5.17 14.70 -0.74
CA ARG A 203 3.82 15.06 -1.16
C ARG A 203 3.67 15.06 -2.67
N GLN A 204 4.61 15.67 -3.39
CA GLN A 204 4.60 15.68 -4.86
C GLN A 204 4.54 14.26 -5.40
N CYS A 205 5.41 13.37 -4.88
CA CYS A 205 5.46 11.97 -5.27
C CYS A 205 4.13 11.25 -5.01
N LEU A 206 3.56 11.35 -3.81
CA LEU A 206 2.30 10.67 -3.47
C LEU A 206 1.12 11.17 -4.31
N CYS A 207 1.01 12.48 -4.55
CA CYS A 207 -0.06 13.02 -5.40
C CYS A 207 0.08 12.55 -6.85
N THR A 208 1.31 12.61 -7.39
CA THR A 208 1.61 12.16 -8.75
C THR A 208 1.32 10.67 -8.90
N LEU A 209 1.81 9.82 -7.99
CA LEU A 209 1.59 8.37 -8.01
C LEU A 209 0.10 7.99 -7.93
N GLN A 210 -0.71 8.75 -7.19
CA GLN A 210 -2.16 8.56 -7.14
C GLN A 210 -2.84 8.93 -8.47
N LEU A 211 -2.39 9.99 -9.14
CA LEU A 211 -2.89 10.36 -10.48
C LEU A 211 -2.38 9.41 -11.57
N GLU A 212 -1.24 8.76 -11.37
CA GLU A 212 -0.68 7.81 -12.32
C GLU A 212 -1.48 6.49 -12.41
N VAL A 213 -2.37 6.19 -11.47
CA VAL A 213 -3.12 4.92 -11.47
C VAL A 213 -3.90 4.70 -12.77
N TYR A 214 -4.35 5.78 -13.41
CA TYR A 214 -5.04 5.76 -14.70
C TYR A 214 -4.18 5.31 -15.89
N TYR A 215 -2.86 5.43 -15.77
CA TYR A 215 -1.91 5.19 -16.85
C TYR A 215 -1.03 3.96 -16.57
N ARG A 216 -0.76 3.68 -15.29
CA ARG A 216 0.23 2.69 -14.86
C ARG A 216 -0.34 1.29 -14.66
N TYR A 217 -1.64 1.19 -14.40
CA TYR A 217 -2.31 -0.08 -14.15
C TYR A 217 -3.38 -0.31 -15.20
N LEU A 218 -3.41 -1.52 -15.78
CA LEU A 218 -4.49 -1.96 -16.66
C LEU A 218 -5.82 -1.82 -15.92
N LYS A 219 -6.81 -1.19 -16.59
CA LYS A 219 -8.16 -1.04 -16.03
C LYS A 219 -8.72 -2.42 -15.74
N VAL A 220 -9.59 -2.54 -14.74
CA VAL A 220 -10.19 -3.84 -14.37
C VAL A 220 -10.94 -4.48 -15.54
N ALA A 221 -11.56 -3.70 -16.43
CA ALA A 221 -12.19 -4.19 -17.66
C ALA A 221 -11.16 -4.76 -18.67
N ASP A 222 -9.95 -4.19 -18.72
CA ASP A 222 -8.88 -4.64 -19.62
C ASP A 222 -8.10 -5.85 -19.04
N ARG A 223 -8.53 -6.40 -17.89
CA ARG A 223 -7.99 -7.65 -17.32
C ARG A 223 -8.78 -8.88 -17.74
N GLU A 224 -9.98 -8.70 -18.28
CA GLU A 224 -10.82 -9.79 -18.81
C GLU A 224 -10.56 -10.03 -20.31
N GLU A 225 -9.88 -9.11 -20.99
CA GLU A 225 -9.27 -9.38 -22.29
C GLU A 225 -7.83 -9.86 -22.07
N ASP A 226 -7.48 -10.99 -22.67
CA ASP A 226 -6.12 -11.53 -22.65
C ASP A 226 -5.09 -10.41 -22.87
N SER A 227 -4.11 -10.36 -21.97
CA SER A 227 -3.00 -9.42 -22.02
C SER A 227 -2.48 -9.30 -23.45
N PHE A 228 -2.35 -8.07 -23.95
CA PHE A 228 -1.75 -7.79 -25.27
C PHE A 228 -0.33 -8.39 -25.42
N PHE A 229 0.32 -8.75 -24.30
CA PHE A 229 1.63 -9.41 -24.26
C PHE A 229 1.58 -10.93 -24.38
N ASP A 230 0.40 -11.54 -24.42
CA ASP A 230 0.21 -12.99 -24.61
C ASP A 230 -0.14 -13.36 -26.07
N LYS A 231 0.24 -12.51 -27.04
CA LYS A 231 0.26 -12.83 -28.48
C LYS A 231 1.67 -12.89 -29.05
#